data_AF-G0RVG9-F1
#
_entry.id   AF-G0RVG9-F1
#
_cell.length_a   1.000
_cell.length_b   1.000
_cell.length_c   1.000
_cell.angle_alpha   90.00
_cell.angle_beta   90.00
_cell.angle_gamma   90.00
#
_symmetry.space_group_name_H-M   'P 1'
#
loop_
_entity.id
_entity.type
_entity.pdbx_description
1 polymer ?
#
loop_
_entity_poly.entity_id
_entity_poly.type
_entity_poly.pdbx_seq_one_letter_code
_entity_poly.pdbx_strand_id
1 'polypeptide(L)'
;VWASYTALSGAHDVLAAMFVSLLAWDRPEEWPPLFGSVVEAYSLRRFWGNFWHHLHSRTCERLTPPFLRVTALWAFCLSAMCHALSNWVTFRNGYTALEMRFFLCNYGVCLMETVGYRAVGGFMRFDRQLTRAAGYVWVLSVFVCLVPGWRYPVIVETALNARER
;
A
#
# COMPACT_ATOMS: atom_id res chain seq x y z
N VAL A 1 9.42 2.34 -0.96
CA VAL A 1 8.92 0.94 -0.78
C VAL A 1 9.77 0.21 0.23
N TRP A 2 11.02 -0.14 -0.07
CA TRP A 2 11.88 -0.90 0.84
C TRP A 2 12.15 -0.22 2.19
N ALA A 3 12.43 1.09 2.21
CA ALA A 3 12.61 1.81 3.46
C ALA A 3 11.35 1.78 4.36
N SER A 4 10.16 1.87 3.77
CA SER A 4 8.89 1.75 4.48
C SER A 4 8.67 0.33 4.99
N TYR A 5 9.00 -0.68 4.18
CA TYR A 5 8.95 -2.08 4.56
C TYR A 5 9.82 -2.36 5.79
N THR A 6 11.10 -1.99 5.74
CA THR A 6 12.04 -2.22 6.85
C THR A 6 11.64 -1.46 8.11
N ALA A 7 11.19 -0.21 7.97
CA ALA A 7 10.77 0.60 9.11
C ALA A 7 9.53 0.02 9.81
N LEU A 8 8.51 -0.38 9.04
CA LEU A 8 7.28 -0.96 9.58
C LEU A 8 7.52 -2.34 10.20
N SER A 9 8.27 -3.22 9.51
CA SER A 9 8.61 -4.54 10.06
C SER A 9 9.45 -4.40 11.33
N GLY A 10 10.47 -3.54 11.33
CA GLY A 10 11.30 -3.32 12.52
C GLY A 10 10.49 -2.78 13.71
N ALA A 11 9.62 -1.79 13.48
CA ALA A 11 8.73 -1.28 14.53
C ALA A 11 7.77 -2.35 15.05
N HIS A 12 7.21 -3.18 14.15
CA HIS A 12 6.34 -4.29 14.51
C HIS A 12 7.05 -5.32 15.37
N ASP A 13 8.26 -5.73 14.99
CA ASP A 13 9.02 -6.75 15.72
C ASP A 13 9.44 -6.26 17.11
N VAL A 14 9.83 -4.98 17.22
CA VAL A 14 10.14 -4.35 18.51
C VAL A 14 8.91 -4.31 19.42
N LEU A 15 7.76 -3.90 18.89
CA LEU A 15 6.52 -3.88 19.66
C LEU A 15 6.08 -5.30 20.04
N ALA A 16 6.13 -6.25 19.12
CA ALA A 16 5.81 -7.65 19.39
C ALA A 16 6.68 -8.20 20.54
N ALA A 17 8.00 -7.98 20.49
CA ALA A 17 8.90 -8.40 21.56
C ALA A 17 8.55 -7.73 22.90
N MET A 18 8.20 -6.45 22.89
CA MET A 18 7.80 -5.73 24.09
C MET A 18 6.49 -6.29 24.69
N PHE A 19 5.42 -6.40 23.89
CA PHE A 19 4.09 -6.82 24.35
C PHE A 19 4.00 -8.31 24.70
N VAL A 20 4.68 -9.17 23.93
CA VAL A 20 4.65 -10.62 24.13
C VAL A 20 5.67 -11.06 25.18
N SER A 21 6.92 -10.57 25.11
CA SER A 21 8.00 -11.08 25.96
C SER A 21 8.21 -10.28 27.25
N LEU A 22 8.13 -8.94 27.22
CA LEU A 22 8.41 -8.11 28.40
C LEU A 22 7.15 -7.89 29.26
N LEU A 23 6.02 -7.58 28.61
CA LEU A 23 4.76 -7.25 29.28
C LEU A 23 3.87 -8.47 29.49
N ALA A 24 4.07 -9.52 28.68
CA ALA A 24 3.23 -10.72 28.63
C ALA A 24 1.72 -10.42 28.51
N TRP A 25 1.38 -9.34 27.79
CA TRP A 25 0.00 -8.93 27.54
C TRP A 25 -0.62 -9.68 26.37
N ASP A 26 0.19 -9.95 25.34
CA ASP A 26 -0.29 -10.55 24.09
C ASP A 26 0.38 -11.91 23.86
N ARG A 27 -0.25 -12.75 23.04
CA ARG A 27 0.36 -13.99 22.55
C ARG A 27 1.07 -13.78 21.20
N PRO A 28 2.09 -14.59 20.87
CA PRO A 28 2.78 -14.50 19.57
C PRO A 28 1.83 -14.59 18.36
N GLU A 29 0.76 -15.36 18.46
CA GLU A 29 -0.21 -15.55 17.36
C GLU A 29 -1.05 -14.30 17.09
N GLU A 30 -1.09 -13.36 18.04
CA GLU A 30 -1.80 -12.08 17.91
C GLU A 30 -1.01 -11.05 17.09
N TRP A 31 0.27 -11.33 16.81
CA TRP A 31 1.20 -10.51 16.05
C TRP A 31 1.58 -11.16 14.70
N PRO A 32 0.62 -11.38 13.78
CA PRO A 32 0.92 -11.98 12.49
C PRO A 32 1.82 -11.08 11.64
N PRO A 33 2.58 -11.64 10.68
CA PRO A 33 3.42 -10.86 9.78
C PRO A 33 2.63 -9.73 9.10
N LEU A 34 3.17 -8.51 9.13
CA LEU A 34 2.53 -7.35 8.50
C LEU A 34 2.39 -7.49 6.98
N PHE A 35 3.38 -8.10 6.34
CA PHE A 35 3.48 -8.24 4.89
C PHE A 35 3.33 -9.70 4.48
N GLY A 36 2.70 -9.94 3.33
CA GLY A 36 2.66 -11.27 2.73
C GLY A 36 3.86 -11.56 1.84
N SER A 37 3.71 -12.54 0.94
CA SER A 37 4.80 -12.99 0.08
C SER A 37 5.03 -12.05 -1.10
N VAL A 38 6.27 -11.58 -1.26
CA VAL A 38 6.71 -10.77 -2.42
C VAL A 38 6.56 -11.51 -3.75
N VAL A 39 6.56 -12.85 -3.71
CA VAL A 39 6.39 -13.71 -4.88
C VAL A 39 4.98 -13.56 -5.48
N GLU A 40 4.00 -13.07 -4.71
CA GLU A 40 2.66 -12.80 -5.23
C GLU A 40 2.51 -11.40 -5.86
N ALA A 41 3.53 -10.53 -5.77
CA ALA A 41 3.47 -9.13 -6.17
C ALA A 41 3.64 -8.87 -7.69
N TYR A 42 3.12 -9.76 -8.54
CA TYR A 42 3.24 -9.65 -10.01
C TYR A 42 2.04 -8.94 -10.68
N SER A 43 1.13 -8.36 -9.90
CA SER A 43 0.10 -7.43 -10.39
C SER A 43 -0.17 -6.40 -9.29
N LEU A 44 -0.64 -5.20 -9.61
CA LEU A 44 -0.93 -4.19 -8.59
C LEU A 44 -2.02 -4.64 -7.62
N ARG A 45 -3.04 -5.34 -8.13
CA ARG A 45 -4.07 -5.93 -7.26
C ARG A 45 -3.47 -6.89 -6.23
N ARG A 46 -2.56 -7.77 -6.65
CA ARG A 46 -1.90 -8.71 -5.72
C ARG A 46 -0.86 -8.03 -4.84
N PHE A 47 -0.18 -7.01 -5.35
CA PHE A 47 0.73 -6.20 -4.57
C PHE A 47 -0.01 -5.60 -3.37
N TRP A 48 -1.10 -4.86 -3.61
CA TRP A 48 -1.86 -4.20 -2.55
C TRP A 48 -2.70 -5.16 -1.70
N GLY A 49 -3.19 -6.26 -2.28
CA GLY A 49 -4.07 -7.21 -1.59
C GLY A 49 -3.36 -8.33 -0.84
N ASN A 50 -2.19 -8.79 -1.31
CA ASN A 50 -1.52 -9.98 -0.78
C ASN A 50 -0.13 -9.71 -0.21
N PHE A 51 0.59 -8.70 -0.72
CA PHE A 51 1.98 -8.45 -0.32
C PHE A 51 2.09 -7.26 0.65
N TRP A 52 1.44 -6.15 0.33
CA TRP A 52 1.56 -4.90 1.09
C TRP A 52 0.90 -4.98 2.47
N HIS A 53 1.32 -4.09 3.39
CA HIS A 53 1.02 -4.23 4.81
C HIS A 53 -0.48 -4.33 5.14
N HIS A 54 -0.84 -5.25 6.04
CA HIS A 54 -2.23 -5.47 6.49
C HIS A 54 -2.63 -4.65 7.71
N LEU A 55 -1.80 -3.69 8.14
CA LEU A 55 -2.00 -2.89 9.36
C LEU A 55 -3.40 -2.26 9.44
N HIS A 56 -3.91 -1.79 8.30
CA HIS A 56 -5.22 -1.14 8.24
C HIS A 56 -6.34 -2.09 7.77
N SER A 57 -6.04 -3.31 7.33
CA SER A 57 -7.04 -4.18 6.69
C SER A 57 -8.21 -4.47 7.62
N ARG A 58 -7.94 -4.89 8.87
CA ARG A 58 -9.00 -5.18 9.86
C ARG A 58 -9.83 -3.96 10.23
N THR A 59 -9.19 -2.80 10.38
CA THR A 59 -9.87 -1.54 10.71
C THR A 59 -10.71 -1.04 9.53
N CYS A 60 -10.16 -1.07 8.32
CA CYS A 60 -10.86 -0.70 7.09
C CYS A 60 -12.05 -1.62 6.83
N GLU A 61 -11.92 -2.94 7.05
CA GLU A 61 -13.03 -3.89 6.94
C GLU A 61 -14.18 -3.53 7.88
N ARG A 62 -13.87 -3.24 9.15
CA ARG A 62 -14.89 -2.82 10.14
C ARG A 62 -15.55 -1.48 9.79
N LEU A 63 -14.81 -0.57 9.15
CA LEU A 63 -15.31 0.74 8.72
C LEU A 63 -16.00 0.69 7.34
N THR A 64 -16.04 -0.46 6.67
CA THR A 64 -16.68 -0.57 5.36
C THR A 64 -18.19 -0.78 5.53
N PRO A 65 -19.04 0.10 4.99
CA PRO A 65 -20.48 -0.07 5.09
C PRO A 65 -20.94 -1.31 4.30
N PRO A 66 -21.90 -2.10 4.82
CA PRO A 66 -22.30 -3.37 4.20
C PRO A 66 -22.98 -3.20 2.83
N PHE A 67 -23.50 -2.01 2.53
CA PHE A 67 -24.13 -1.68 1.25
C PHE A 67 -23.13 -1.21 0.18
N LEU A 68 -21.86 -1.01 0.54
CA LEU A 68 -20.87 -0.39 -0.32
C LEU A 68 -20.29 -1.44 -1.28
N ARG A 69 -20.75 -1.42 -2.54
CA ARG A 69 -20.34 -2.38 -3.58
C ARG A 69 -18.88 -2.25 -4.04
N VAL A 70 -18.26 -1.09 -3.80
CA VAL A 70 -16.91 -0.75 -4.27
C VAL A 70 -15.94 -0.66 -3.09
N THR A 71 -15.84 -1.76 -2.34
CA THR A 71 -15.01 -1.88 -1.12
C THR A 71 -13.54 -1.52 -1.38
N ALA A 72 -13.02 -1.85 -2.56
CA ALA A 72 -11.65 -1.48 -2.95
C ALA A 72 -11.48 0.04 -3.04
N LEU A 73 -12.38 0.78 -3.70
CA LEU A 73 -12.30 2.24 -3.78
C LEU A 73 -12.32 2.86 -2.38
N TRP A 74 -13.21 2.36 -1.52
CA TRP A 74 -13.29 2.81 -0.13
C TRP A 74 -11.98 2.59 0.63
N ALA A 75 -11.35 1.42 0.49
CA ALA A 75 -10.07 1.12 1.12
C ALA A 75 -8.94 2.05 0.64
N PHE A 76 -8.88 2.36 -0.67
CA PHE A 76 -7.91 3.31 -1.22
C PHE A 76 -8.16 4.75 -0.73
N CYS A 77 -9.42 5.20 -0.66
CA CYS A 77 -9.77 6.51 -0.12
C CYS A 77 -9.43 6.64 1.37
N LEU A 78 -9.78 5.64 2.18
CA LEU A 78 -9.47 5.63 3.60
C LEU A 78 -7.96 5.64 3.84
N SER A 79 -7.20 4.90 3.03
CA SER A 79 -5.73 4.95 3.06
C SER A 79 -5.19 6.34 2.74
N ALA A 80 -5.70 6.98 1.68
CA ALA A 80 -5.31 8.34 1.32
C ALA A 80 -5.60 9.36 2.44
N MET A 81 -6.73 9.21 3.14
CA MET A 81 -7.09 10.05 4.28
C MET A 81 -6.14 9.84 5.46
N CYS A 82 -5.82 8.59 5.81
CA CYS A 82 -4.87 8.29 6.89
C CYS A 82 -3.47 8.87 6.58
N HIS A 83 -3.01 8.75 5.34
CA HIS A 83 -1.75 9.34 4.91
C HIS A 83 -1.77 10.88 4.92
N ALA A 84 -2.86 11.49 4.44
CA ALA A 84 -3.02 12.94 4.49
C ALA A 84 -3.03 13.47 5.93
N LEU A 85 -3.72 12.78 6.84
CA LEU A 85 -3.74 13.12 8.26
C LEU A 85 -2.34 12.97 8.88
N SER A 86 -1.65 11.86 8.61
CA SER A 86 -0.28 11.63 9.09
C SER A 86 0.68 12.73 8.61
N ASN A 87 0.58 13.13 7.34
CA ASN A 87 1.41 14.19 6.78
C ASN A 87 1.09 15.55 7.41
N TRP A 88 -0.19 15.84 7.64
CA TRP A 88 -0.60 17.07 8.30
C TRP A 88 -0.06 17.15 9.74
N VAL A 89 -0.08 16.05 10.49
CA VAL A 89 0.48 15.99 11.85
C VAL A 89 2.02 16.13 11.81
N THR A 90 2.69 15.47 10.87
CA THR A 90 4.17 15.39 10.85
C THR A 90 4.82 16.64 10.26
N PHE A 91 4.28 17.12 9.13
CA PHE A 91 4.90 18.18 8.33
C PHE A 91 4.13 19.50 8.39
N ARG A 92 2.97 19.55 9.07
CA ARG A 92 2.05 20.70 9.09
C ARG A 92 1.59 21.16 7.70
N ASN A 93 1.78 20.32 6.68
CA ASN A 93 1.35 20.58 5.32
C ASN A 93 0.34 19.50 4.86
N GLY A 94 -0.73 19.95 4.20
CA GLY A 94 -1.78 19.11 3.65
C GLY A 94 -1.44 18.66 2.23
N TYR A 95 -0.53 17.70 2.07
CA TYR A 95 -0.27 17.04 0.78
C TYR A 95 -1.45 16.15 0.31
N THR A 96 -2.67 16.40 0.79
CA THR A 96 -3.88 15.61 0.58
C THR A 96 -4.18 15.35 -0.89
N ALA A 97 -3.99 16.35 -1.76
CA ALA A 97 -4.21 16.19 -3.19
C ALA A 97 -3.22 15.19 -3.84
N LEU A 98 -1.95 15.20 -3.38
CA LEU A 98 -0.92 14.26 -3.86
C LEU A 98 -1.21 12.84 -3.38
N GLU A 99 -1.62 12.69 -2.13
CA GLU A 99 -2.04 11.40 -1.56
C GLU A 99 -3.24 10.85 -2.34
N MET A 100 -4.31 11.64 -2.47
CA MET A 100 -5.50 11.25 -3.22
C MET A 100 -5.18 10.86 -4.66
N ARG A 101 -4.35 11.64 -5.36
CA ARG A 101 -3.89 11.31 -6.72
C ARG A 101 -3.20 9.95 -6.76
N PHE A 102 -2.25 9.70 -5.87
CA PHE A 102 -1.51 8.44 -5.83
C PHE A 102 -2.43 7.24 -5.60
N PHE A 103 -3.28 7.29 -4.56
CA PHE A 103 -4.16 6.16 -4.22
C PHE A 103 -5.26 5.94 -5.27
N LEU A 104 -5.86 7.01 -5.82
CA LEU A 104 -6.87 6.87 -6.88
C LEU A 104 -6.28 6.36 -8.20
N CYS A 105 -5.07 6.77 -8.58
CA CYS A 105 -4.38 6.20 -9.74
C CYS A 105 -4.10 4.70 -9.53
N ASN A 106 -3.64 4.30 -8.34
CA ASN A 106 -3.45 2.87 -8.03
C ASN A 106 -4.76 2.07 -8.09
N TYR A 107 -5.86 2.63 -7.57
CA TYR A 107 -7.18 2.03 -7.71
C TYR A 107 -7.58 1.87 -9.19
N GLY A 108 -7.41 2.93 -9.99
CA GLY A 108 -7.71 2.92 -11.42
C GLY A 108 -6.94 1.84 -12.17
N VAL A 109 -5.64 1.68 -11.86
CA VAL A 109 -4.83 0.60 -12.45
C VAL A 109 -5.29 -0.78 -11.98
N CYS A 110 -5.63 -0.96 -10.70
CA CYS A 110 -6.17 -2.24 -10.20
C CYS A 110 -7.50 -2.60 -10.87
N LEU A 111 -8.35 -1.60 -11.12
CA LEU A 111 -9.61 -1.77 -11.86
C LEU A 111 -9.34 -2.15 -13.31
N MET A 112 -8.40 -1.47 -13.98
CA MET A 112 -7.96 -1.79 -15.34
C MET A 112 -7.43 -3.23 -15.42
N GLU A 113 -6.58 -3.67 -14.49
CA GLU A 113 -6.10 -5.05 -14.42
C GLU A 113 -7.27 -6.05 -14.27
N THR A 114 -8.28 -5.71 -13.47
CA THR A 114 -9.43 -6.59 -13.24
C THR A 114 -10.33 -6.69 -14.47
N VAL A 115 -10.61 -5.57 -15.13
CA VAL A 115 -11.41 -5.54 -16.37
C VAL A 115 -10.66 -6.25 -17.49
N GLY A 116 -9.37 -5.96 -17.67
CA GLY A 116 -8.52 -6.60 -18.68
C GLY A 116 -8.42 -8.11 -18.48
N TYR A 117 -8.20 -8.57 -17.24
CA TYR A 117 -8.19 -10.00 -16.93
C TYR A 117 -9.52 -10.68 -17.25
N ARG A 118 -10.66 -10.04 -16.95
CA ARG A 118 -11.99 -10.59 -17.26
C ARG A 118 -12.28 -10.60 -18.76
N ALA A 119 -11.83 -9.60 -19.51
CA ALA A 119 -12.04 -9.50 -20.95
C ALA A 119 -11.18 -10.51 -21.73
N VAL A 120 -9.92 -10.72 -21.33
CA VAL A 120 -8.95 -11.54 -22.07
C VAL A 120 -8.83 -12.96 -21.52
N GLY A 121 -9.10 -13.16 -20.23
CA GLY A 121 -8.89 -14.44 -19.53
C GLY A 121 -9.75 -15.61 -20.00
N GLY A 122 -10.81 -15.34 -20.78
CA GLY A 122 -11.59 -16.37 -21.45
C GLY A 122 -11.00 -16.83 -22.80
N PHE A 123 -10.12 -16.04 -23.41
CA PHE A 123 -9.67 -16.24 -24.79
C PHE A 123 -8.20 -16.64 -24.92
N MET A 124 -7.32 -16.22 -24.00
CA MET A 124 -5.87 -16.46 -24.11
C MET A 124 -5.32 -17.22 -22.91
N ARG A 125 -4.71 -18.38 -23.16
CA ARG A 125 -3.92 -19.13 -22.18
C ARG A 125 -2.45 -18.73 -22.32
N PHE A 126 -1.98 -17.86 -21.45
CA PHE A 126 -0.58 -17.47 -21.40
C PHE A 126 0.26 -18.42 -20.54
N ASP A 127 1.55 -18.55 -20.87
CA ASP A 127 2.51 -19.23 -20.02
C ASP A 127 2.56 -18.56 -18.63
N ARG A 128 2.47 -19.38 -17.57
CA ARG A 128 2.37 -18.89 -16.19
C ARG A 128 3.62 -18.14 -15.75
N GLN A 129 4.82 -18.57 -16.14
CA GLN A 129 6.06 -17.92 -15.76
C GLN A 129 6.25 -16.62 -16.51
N LEU A 130 5.99 -16.61 -17.82
CA LEU A 130 6.09 -15.37 -18.62
C LEU A 130 5.10 -14.31 -18.15
N THR A 131 3.88 -14.72 -17.82
CA THR A 131 2.85 -13.81 -17.26
C THR A 131 3.30 -13.20 -15.95
N ARG A 132 3.95 -13.97 -15.07
CA ARG A 132 4.51 -13.45 -13.81
C ARG A 132 5.67 -12.50 -14.05
N ALA A 133 6.61 -12.86 -14.93
CA ALA A 133 7.75 -12.01 -15.27
C ALA A 133 7.29 -10.66 -15.85
N ALA A 134 6.39 -10.68 -16.84
CA ALA A 134 5.77 -9.48 -17.41
C ALA A 134 5.00 -8.68 -16.35
N GLY A 135 4.32 -9.38 -15.44
CA GLY A 135 3.62 -8.78 -14.30
C GLY A 135 4.52 -8.01 -13.34
N TYR A 136 5.70 -8.54 -12.99
CA TYR A 136 6.66 -7.79 -12.16
C TYR A 136 7.18 -6.54 -12.88
N VAL A 137 7.51 -6.65 -14.16
CA VAL A 137 7.93 -5.50 -14.97
C VAL A 137 6.83 -4.45 -15.01
N TRP A 138 5.58 -4.86 -15.19
CA TRP A 138 4.42 -3.98 -15.16
C TRP A 138 4.26 -3.25 -13.82
N VAL A 139 4.29 -3.97 -12.70
CA VAL A 139 4.17 -3.38 -11.35
C VAL A 139 5.28 -2.36 -11.09
N LEU A 140 6.53 -2.70 -11.44
CA LEU A 140 7.66 -1.79 -11.33
C LEU A 140 7.47 -0.55 -12.20
N SER A 141 7.01 -0.71 -13.43
CA SER A 141 6.79 0.39 -14.37
C SER A 141 5.76 1.38 -13.83
N VAL A 142 4.64 0.87 -13.28
CA VAL A 142 3.61 1.74 -12.68
C VAL A 142 4.17 2.48 -11.46
N PHE A 143 4.93 1.83 -10.59
CA PHE A 143 5.53 2.52 -9.45
C PHE A 143 6.56 3.57 -9.86
N VAL A 144 7.37 3.30 -10.89
CA VAL A 144 8.30 4.29 -11.44
C VAL A 144 7.57 5.53 -11.95
N CYS A 145 6.38 5.38 -12.54
CA CYS A 145 5.57 6.51 -13.00
C CYS A 145 4.85 7.25 -11.86
N LEU A 146 4.29 6.54 -10.89
CA LEU A 146 3.42 7.14 -9.86
C LEU A 146 4.18 7.67 -8.64
N VAL A 147 5.25 7.01 -8.20
CA VAL A 147 5.94 7.33 -6.95
C VAL A 147 6.68 8.68 -7.00
N PRO A 148 7.39 9.07 -8.08
CA PRO A 148 8.07 10.37 -8.12
C PRO A 148 7.10 11.54 -7.97
N GLY A 149 5.95 11.49 -8.66
CA GLY A 149 4.92 12.52 -8.55
C GLY A 149 4.28 12.62 -7.17
N TRP A 150 4.38 11.57 -6.34
CA TRP A 150 3.88 11.57 -4.96
C TRP A 150 4.94 12.03 -3.96
N ARG A 151 6.18 11.53 -4.06
CA ARG A 151 7.22 11.71 -3.03
C ARG A 151 8.14 12.91 -3.27
N TYR A 152 8.42 13.27 -4.52
CA TYR A 152 9.40 14.32 -4.81
C TYR A 152 8.98 15.69 -4.26
N PRO A 153 7.71 16.14 -4.39
CA PRO A 153 7.31 17.43 -3.83
C PRO A 153 7.58 17.51 -2.32
N VAL A 154 7.25 16.45 -1.58
CA VAL A 154 7.46 16.38 -0.13
C VAL A 154 8.94 16.44 0.24
N ILE A 155 9.79 15.70 -0.49
CA ILE A 155 11.23 15.67 -0.22
C ILE A 155 11.86 17.04 -0.51
N VAL A 156 11.51 17.65 -1.64
CA VAL A 156 12.02 18.97 -2.04
C VAL A 156 11.61 20.02 -1.03
N GLU A 157 10.33 20.09 -0.67
CA GLU A 157 9.84 21.06 0.30
C GLU A 157 10.47 20.87 1.68
N THR A 158 10.61 19.62 2.14
CA THR A 158 11.29 19.32 3.41
C THR A 158 12.75 19.77 3.40
N ALA A 159 13.46 19.56 2.28
CA ALA A 159 14.85 19.97 2.13
C ALA A 159 15.00 21.51 2.10
N LEU A 160 14.07 22.22 1.45
CA LEU A 160 14.04 23.68 1.44
C LEU A 160 13.79 24.24 2.85
N ASN A 161 12.78 23.72 3.55
CA ASN A 161 12.45 24.13 4.91
C ASN A 161 13.58 23.85 5.92
N ALA A 162 14.38 22.81 5.69
CA ALA A 162 15.55 22.50 6.52
C ALA A 162 16.73 23.46 6.28
N ARG A 163 16.81 24.09 5.11
CA ARG A 163 17.86 25.05 4.76
C ARG A 163 17.57 26.46 5.28
N GLU A 164 16.30 26.81 5.47
CA GLU A 164 15.85 28.13 5.94
C GLU A 164 15.86 28.26 7.47
N ARG A 165 16.16 27.18 8.20
CA ARG A 165 16.32 27.16 9.66
C ARG A 165 17.79 27.16 10.05
#